data_AF-C0W7R0-F1
#
_entry.id   AF-C0W7R0-F1
#
_cell.length_a   1.000
_cell.length_b   1.000
_cell.length_c   1.000
_cell.angle_alpha   90.00
_cell.angle_beta   90.00
_cell.angle_gamma   90.00
#
_symmetry.space_group_name_H-M   'P 1'
#
loop_
_entity.id
_entity.type
_entity.pdbx_description
1 polymer ?
#
loop_
_entity_poly.entity_id
_entity_poly.type
_entity_poly.pdbx_seq_one_letter_code
_entity_poly.pdbx_strand_id
1 'polypeptide(L)'
;MSFLTPLTDARTLGWLYRWHGDPRPRLQGVALSHQPSPWIGERGALQVMPFAGEPVLDPEQRALGFSHDDEVAHPDYYAVALDGGIRVEMTPTSRTAALRVHLPADGGITLDQPAHGELRLSRGLAGARPSSATDAVGGAESGSGGESGSGTGAGQSGDAASVLCFEG
;
A
#
# COMPACT_ATOMS: atom_id res chain seq x y z
N MET A 1 -5.17 -18.93 -2.64
CA MET A 1 -3.95 -18.87 -3.47
C MET A 1 -3.90 -17.45 -3.98
N SER A 2 -2.78 -16.75 -3.79
CA SER A 2 -2.70 -15.31 -4.03
C SER A 2 -1.54 -15.00 -4.97
N PHE A 3 -1.70 -14.00 -5.83
CA PHE A 3 -0.63 -13.48 -6.68
C PHE A 3 -0.15 -12.13 -6.15
N LEU A 4 1.12 -11.80 -6.36
CA LEU A 4 1.67 -10.50 -6.03
C LEU A 4 1.73 -9.63 -7.28
N THR A 5 1.19 -8.42 -7.17
CA THR A 5 1.11 -7.48 -8.30
C THR A 5 1.39 -6.05 -7.82
N PRO A 6 2.33 -5.31 -8.44
CA PRO A 6 2.46 -3.87 -8.23
C PRO A 6 1.24 -3.13 -8.80
N LEU A 7 0.84 -2.03 -8.16
CA LEU A 7 -0.33 -1.24 -8.57
C LEU A 7 0.11 0.15 -9.01
N THR A 8 -0.07 0.46 -10.30
CA THR A 8 0.01 1.85 -10.80
C THR A 8 -1.33 2.56 -10.70
N ASP A 9 -2.42 1.81 -10.57
CA ASP A 9 -3.76 2.29 -10.27
C ASP A 9 -4.38 1.32 -9.24
N ALA A 10 -4.51 1.79 -8.00
CA ALA A 10 -5.00 1.00 -6.88
C ALA A 10 -6.53 1.04 -6.75
N ARG A 11 -7.23 1.91 -7.50
CA ARG A 11 -8.69 2.01 -7.46
C ARG A 11 -9.36 1.24 -8.60
N THR A 12 -8.63 0.95 -9.67
CA THR A 12 -9.16 0.16 -10.78
C THR A 12 -9.39 -1.31 -10.40
N LEU A 13 -10.39 -1.91 -11.02
CA LEU A 13 -10.58 -3.36 -11.02
C LEU A 13 -10.09 -4.00 -12.32
N GLY A 14 -9.48 -3.26 -13.24
CA GLY A 14 -9.09 -3.78 -14.56
C GLY A 14 -7.58 -3.72 -14.80
N TRP A 15 -7.06 -2.57 -15.20
CA TRP A 15 -5.63 -2.44 -15.53
C TRP A 15 -4.82 -2.04 -14.30
N LEU A 16 -4.60 -3.00 -13.39
CA LEU A 16 -3.89 -2.81 -12.11
C LEU A 16 -2.48 -2.22 -12.27
N TYR A 17 -1.75 -2.69 -13.28
CA TYR A 17 -0.41 -2.23 -13.62
C TYR A 17 -0.32 -1.86 -15.09
N ARG A 18 0.33 -0.75 -15.39
CA ARG A 18 0.65 -0.33 -16.76
C ARG A 18 2.14 0.02 -16.86
N TRP A 19 2.83 -0.71 -17.72
CA TRP A 19 4.24 -0.45 -18.06
C TRP A 19 4.39 0.75 -19.01
N HIS A 20 3.46 0.91 -19.96
CA HIS A 20 3.51 1.99 -20.94
C HIS A 20 2.47 3.07 -20.63
N GLY A 21 2.74 4.28 -21.11
CA GLY A 21 1.78 5.40 -21.12
C GLY A 21 2.18 6.58 -20.23
N ASP A 22 2.97 6.35 -19.19
CA ASP A 22 3.55 7.39 -18.34
C ASP A 22 5.09 7.27 -18.37
N PRO A 23 5.84 8.29 -18.80
CA PRO A 23 7.30 8.27 -18.74
C PRO A 23 7.85 8.28 -17.30
N ARG A 24 7.04 8.63 -16.31
CA ARG A 24 7.36 8.54 -14.88
C ARG A 24 6.21 7.87 -14.12
N PRO A 25 6.07 6.53 -14.26
CA PRO A 25 5.00 5.80 -13.60
C PRO A 25 5.07 6.00 -12.09
N ARG A 26 3.91 5.94 -11.45
CA ARG A 26 3.77 6.04 -10.00
C ARG A 26 3.18 4.78 -9.44
N LEU A 27 3.76 4.27 -8.36
CA LEU A 27 3.25 3.14 -7.61
C LEU A 27 2.29 3.67 -6.53
N GLN A 28 1.07 3.12 -6.51
CA GLN A 28 0.03 3.43 -5.52
C GLN A 28 -0.08 2.36 -4.41
N GLY A 29 0.60 1.23 -4.60
CA GLY A 29 0.67 0.12 -3.67
C GLY A 29 1.09 -1.17 -4.33
N VAL A 30 1.00 -2.25 -3.57
CA VAL A 30 1.24 -3.63 -3.99
C VAL A 30 0.10 -4.48 -3.49
N ALA A 31 -0.33 -5.48 -4.25
CA ALA A 31 -1.53 -6.24 -3.94
C ALA A 31 -1.31 -7.74 -3.89
N LEU A 32 -2.03 -8.39 -2.97
CA LEU A 32 -2.41 -9.79 -3.06
C LEU A 32 -3.63 -9.88 -3.97
N SER A 33 -3.41 -10.18 -5.25
CA SER A 33 -4.37 -10.13 -6.34
C SER A 33 -4.98 -11.51 -6.67
N HIS A 34 -6.23 -11.49 -7.16
CA HIS A 34 -6.94 -12.63 -7.73
C HIS A 34 -7.52 -12.33 -9.12
N GLN A 35 -7.06 -11.27 -9.78
CA GLN A 35 -7.53 -10.87 -11.09
C GLN A 35 -7.05 -11.84 -12.18
N PRO A 36 -7.96 -12.49 -12.94
CA PRO A 36 -7.57 -13.36 -14.04
C PRO A 36 -7.37 -12.62 -15.37
N SER A 37 -8.05 -11.48 -15.55
CA SER A 37 -7.93 -10.61 -16.73
C SER A 37 -8.49 -9.21 -16.41
N PRO A 38 -8.08 -8.17 -17.15
CA PRO A 38 -8.59 -6.81 -16.94
C PRO A 38 -10.09 -6.66 -17.24
N TRP A 39 -10.70 -7.62 -17.95
CA TRP A 39 -12.12 -7.59 -18.31
C TRP A 39 -13.02 -8.28 -17.27
N ILE A 40 -12.50 -9.29 -16.58
CA ILE A 40 -13.20 -9.96 -15.47
C ILE A 40 -13.01 -9.17 -14.18
N GLY A 41 -11.79 -8.65 -14.01
CA GLY A 41 -11.41 -7.75 -12.95
C GLY A 41 -10.98 -8.39 -11.63
N GLU A 42 -10.57 -7.54 -10.71
CA GLU A 42 -10.04 -7.88 -9.40
C GLU A 42 -11.14 -8.21 -8.38
N ARG A 43 -10.87 -9.16 -7.47
CA ARG A 43 -11.76 -9.49 -6.36
C ARG A 43 -10.99 -9.77 -5.07
N GLY A 44 -11.41 -9.11 -3.99
CA GLY A 44 -10.89 -9.38 -2.65
C GLY A 44 -9.39 -9.12 -2.51
N ALA A 45 -8.84 -8.19 -3.28
CA ALA A 45 -7.45 -7.81 -3.13
C ALA A 45 -7.20 -7.12 -1.78
N LEU A 46 -6.09 -7.49 -1.15
CA LEU A 46 -5.50 -6.72 -0.06
C LEU A 46 -4.34 -5.92 -0.64
N GLN A 47 -4.37 -4.61 -0.42
CA GLN A 47 -3.34 -3.70 -0.89
C GLN A 47 -2.52 -3.19 0.28
N VAL A 48 -1.23 -3.00 0.03
CA VAL A 48 -0.26 -2.46 0.97
C VAL A 48 0.49 -1.33 0.30
N MET A 49 0.67 -0.20 1.00
CA MET A 49 1.56 0.87 0.55
C MET A 49 2.39 1.36 1.74
N PRO A 50 3.73 1.30 1.68
CA PRO A 50 4.57 1.92 2.70
C PRO A 50 4.60 3.44 2.57
N PHE A 51 4.81 4.12 3.69
CA PHE A 51 4.97 5.56 3.76
C PHE A 51 6.06 5.94 4.78
N ALA A 52 6.67 7.10 4.57
CA ALA A 52 7.55 7.75 5.54
C ALA A 52 6.89 9.07 5.99
N GLY A 53 6.91 9.35 7.29
CA GLY A 53 6.18 10.47 7.89
C GLY A 53 4.73 10.12 8.20
N GLU A 54 3.78 10.94 7.73
CA GLU A 54 2.36 10.74 7.98
C GLU A 54 1.68 9.91 6.88
N PRO A 55 0.71 9.04 7.23
CA PRO A 55 0.00 8.24 6.25
C PRO A 55 -0.93 9.08 5.39
N VAL A 56 -0.84 8.91 4.07
CA VAL A 56 -1.83 9.41 3.11
C VAL A 56 -2.65 8.23 2.61
N LEU A 57 -3.96 8.30 2.78
CA LEU A 57 -4.86 7.18 2.47
C LEU A 57 -5.32 7.17 1.02
N ASP A 58 -5.48 8.36 0.43
CA ASP A 58 -5.87 8.49 -0.96
C ASP A 58 -4.77 7.91 -1.87
N PRO A 59 -5.08 6.91 -2.73
CA PRO A 59 -4.06 6.26 -3.54
C PRO A 59 -3.37 7.15 -4.56
N GLU A 60 -4.06 8.17 -5.08
CA GLU A 60 -3.47 9.10 -6.04
C GLU A 60 -2.50 10.06 -5.35
N GLN A 61 -2.85 10.52 -4.13
CA GLN A 61 -2.01 11.41 -3.33
C GLN A 61 -0.82 10.71 -2.69
N ARG A 62 -0.96 9.43 -2.30
CA ARG A 62 0.15 8.63 -1.73
C ARG A 62 1.10 8.04 -2.77
N ALA A 63 0.79 8.21 -4.06
CA ALA A 63 1.53 7.58 -5.15
C ALA A 63 2.98 8.09 -5.22
N LEU A 64 3.93 7.18 -5.31
CA LEU A 64 5.36 7.52 -5.43
C LEU A 64 5.88 7.16 -6.82
N GLY A 65 6.62 8.07 -7.44
CA GLY A 65 7.24 7.83 -8.74
C GLY A 65 8.32 6.76 -8.66
N PHE A 66 8.56 6.06 -9.77
CA PHE A 66 9.69 5.14 -9.93
C PHE A 66 10.19 5.14 -11.39
N SER A 67 11.29 4.44 -11.64
CA SER A 67 11.81 4.12 -12.97
C SER A 67 11.84 2.61 -13.16
N HIS A 68 11.57 2.14 -14.37
CA HIS A 68 11.73 0.73 -14.72
C HIS A 68 13.18 0.25 -14.64
N ASP A 69 14.15 1.16 -14.73
CA ASP A 69 15.58 0.83 -14.51
C ASP A 69 15.87 0.43 -13.05
N ASP A 70 15.03 0.89 -12.11
CA ASP A 70 15.11 0.60 -10.67
C ASP A 70 14.08 -0.44 -10.21
N GLU A 71 13.42 -1.11 -11.16
CA GLU A 71 12.40 -2.14 -10.95
C GLU A 71 12.93 -3.52 -11.36
N VAL A 72 12.73 -4.50 -10.48
CA VAL A 72 13.05 -5.91 -10.74
C VAL A 72 11.76 -6.70 -10.64
N ALA A 73 11.38 -7.38 -11.73
CA ALA A 73 10.16 -8.18 -11.80
C ALA A 73 10.48 -9.62 -12.23
N HIS A 74 10.54 -10.52 -11.25
CA HIS A 74 10.65 -11.97 -11.45
C HIS A 74 9.42 -12.69 -10.88
N PRO A 75 9.12 -13.92 -11.35
CA PRO A 75 7.97 -14.70 -10.87
C PRO A 75 7.96 -14.95 -9.34
N ASP A 76 9.13 -15.01 -8.72
CA ASP A 76 9.35 -15.32 -7.31
C ASP A 76 9.85 -14.12 -6.48
N TYR A 77 10.15 -12.99 -7.12
CA TYR A 77 10.68 -11.81 -6.46
C TYR A 77 10.35 -10.54 -7.23
N TYR A 78 9.79 -9.56 -6.54
CA TYR A 78 9.61 -8.21 -7.06
C TYR A 78 10.27 -7.19 -6.13
N ALA A 79 10.95 -6.21 -6.72
CA ALA A 79 11.51 -5.09 -5.99
C ALA A 79 11.47 -3.79 -6.78
N VAL A 80 11.28 -2.68 -6.09
CA VAL A 80 11.30 -1.35 -6.70
C VAL A 80 11.84 -0.31 -5.74
N ALA A 81 12.68 0.60 -6.25
CA ALA A 81 13.03 1.83 -5.54
C ALA A 81 12.05 2.95 -5.93
N LEU A 82 11.46 3.59 -4.93
CA LEU A 82 10.49 4.67 -5.09
C LEU A 82 11.14 6.01 -4.77
N ASP A 83 10.61 7.06 -5.40
CA ASP A 83 10.91 8.43 -5.05
C ASP A 83 10.73 8.65 -3.54
N GLY A 84 11.57 9.52 -2.97
CA GLY A 84 11.61 9.74 -1.52
C GLY A 84 12.46 8.72 -0.77
N GLY A 85 13.07 7.73 -1.44
CA GLY A 85 14.05 6.82 -0.83
C GLY A 85 13.46 5.57 -0.19
N ILE A 86 12.19 5.26 -0.48
CA ILE A 86 11.54 4.02 -0.02
C ILE A 86 11.89 2.89 -0.99
N ARG A 87 12.23 1.71 -0.45
CA ARG A 87 12.39 0.49 -1.25
C ARG A 87 11.41 -0.57 -0.79
N VAL A 88 10.73 -1.18 -1.75
CA VAL A 88 9.75 -2.25 -1.51
C VAL A 88 10.23 -3.51 -2.18
N GLU A 89 10.19 -4.62 -1.44
CA GLU A 89 10.56 -5.95 -1.93
C GLU A 89 9.54 -6.97 -1.46
N MET A 90 9.19 -7.92 -2.33
CA MET A 90 8.21 -8.95 -1.99
C MET A 90 8.55 -10.30 -2.62
N THR A 91 8.23 -11.36 -1.89
CA THR A 91 8.33 -12.74 -2.40
C THR A 91 7.05 -13.51 -2.05
N PRO A 92 6.40 -14.18 -3.03
CA PRO A 92 5.18 -14.92 -2.79
C PRO A 92 5.45 -16.35 -2.34
N THR A 93 4.50 -16.92 -1.61
CA THR A 93 4.27 -18.37 -1.53
C THR A 93 2.94 -18.72 -2.19
N SER A 94 2.47 -19.96 -2.06
CA SER A 94 1.15 -20.35 -2.59
C SER A 94 -0.02 -19.59 -1.96
N ARG A 95 0.11 -19.10 -0.72
CA ARG A 95 -0.99 -18.45 0.02
C ARG A 95 -0.58 -17.23 0.84
N THR A 96 0.71 -17.00 1.01
CA THR A 96 1.28 -15.93 1.83
C THR A 96 2.27 -15.12 1.00
N ALA A 97 2.71 -13.99 1.54
CA ALA A 97 3.83 -13.25 0.99
C ALA A 97 4.66 -12.69 2.14
N ALA A 98 5.97 -12.56 1.91
CA ALA A 98 6.83 -11.75 2.75
C ALA A 98 7.08 -10.42 2.05
N LEU A 99 6.80 -9.32 2.74
CA LEU A 99 7.09 -7.96 2.30
C LEU A 99 8.24 -7.41 3.14
N ARG A 100 9.27 -6.87 2.48
CA ARG A 100 10.35 -6.12 3.13
C ARG A 100 10.32 -4.68 2.63
N VAL A 101 10.27 -3.75 3.56
CA VAL A 101 10.26 -2.32 3.29
C VAL A 101 11.48 -1.68 3.93
N HIS A 102 12.20 -0.87 3.16
CA HIS A 102 13.21 0.05 3.67
C HIS A 102 12.61 1.45 3.66
N LEU A 103 12.60 2.08 4.83
CA LEU A 103 12.10 3.44 5.01
C LEU A 103 13.26 4.39 5.33
N PRO A 104 13.32 5.56 4.69
CA PRO A 104 14.38 6.55 4.92
C PRO A 104 14.18 7.34 6.23
N ALA A 105 13.02 7.23 6.86
CA ALA A 105 12.63 7.87 8.11
C ALA A 105 11.53 7.05 8.80
N ASP A 106 11.10 7.49 9.98
CA ASP A 106 9.95 6.90 10.68
C ASP A 106 8.72 6.88 9.78
N GLY A 107 7.94 5.80 9.85
CA GLY A 107 6.81 5.59 8.96
C GLY A 107 6.11 4.26 9.22
N GLY A 108 5.43 3.74 8.21
CA GLY A 108 4.66 2.50 8.35
C GLY A 108 4.10 2.00 7.04
N ILE A 109 3.01 1.24 7.13
CA ILE A 109 2.28 0.71 5.98
C ILE A 109 0.79 1.07 6.11
N THR A 110 0.15 1.36 4.98
CA THR A 110 -1.31 1.42 4.88
C THR A 110 -1.83 0.07 4.38
N LEU A 111 -2.96 -0.38 4.92
CA LEU A 111 -3.70 -1.54 4.44
C LEU A 111 -5.01 -1.06 3.82
N ASP A 112 -5.30 -1.51 2.60
CA ASP A 112 -6.40 -0.97 1.79
C ASP A 112 -7.10 -2.09 1.00
N GLN A 113 -8.34 -1.85 0.58
CA GLN A 113 -9.14 -2.75 -0.23
C GLN A 113 -9.86 -1.95 -1.34
N PRO A 114 -9.68 -2.30 -2.62
CA PRO A 114 -10.24 -1.52 -3.73
C PRO A 114 -11.75 -1.71 -3.92
N ALA A 115 -12.30 -2.80 -3.38
CA ALA A 115 -13.70 -3.17 -3.53
C ALA A 115 -14.52 -2.75 -2.31
N HIS A 116 -15.84 -2.63 -2.50
CA HIS A 116 -16.78 -2.36 -1.42
C HIS A 116 -16.67 -3.42 -0.31
N GLY A 117 -16.43 -2.98 0.91
CA GLY A 117 -16.25 -3.86 2.06
C GLY A 117 -15.73 -3.09 3.26
N GLU A 118 -15.53 -3.81 4.36
CA GLU A 118 -14.95 -3.27 5.59
C GLU A 118 -13.77 -4.15 5.99
N LEU A 119 -12.60 -3.54 6.18
CA LEU A 119 -11.46 -4.22 6.77
C LEU A 119 -11.68 -4.33 8.29
N ARG A 120 -12.07 -5.51 8.75
CA ARG A 120 -12.29 -5.78 10.17
C ARG A 120 -11.06 -6.42 10.81
N LEU A 121 -10.45 -5.70 11.73
CA LEU A 121 -9.39 -6.24 12.59
C LEU A 121 -10.02 -6.77 13.88
N SER A 122 -9.98 -8.08 14.09
CA SER A 122 -10.58 -8.74 15.27
C SER A 122 -9.85 -8.44 16.57
N ARG A 123 -8.61 -7.95 16.48
CA ARG A 123 -7.81 -7.45 17.59
C ARG A 123 -7.22 -6.11 17.18
N GLY A 124 -7.26 -5.12 18.07
CA GLY A 124 -6.55 -3.86 17.85
C GLY A 124 -5.08 -4.15 17.60
N LEU A 125 -4.61 -3.85 16.39
CA LEU A 125 -3.19 -3.87 16.08
C LEU A 125 -2.59 -2.61 16.73
N ALA A 126 -1.60 -2.78 17.61
CA ALA A 126 -0.97 -1.65 18.27
C ALA A 126 -0.41 -0.68 17.22
N GLY A 127 -0.81 0.59 17.28
CA GLY A 127 -0.44 1.62 16.30
C GLY A 127 -1.31 1.66 15.04
N ALA A 128 -2.26 0.74 14.84
CA ALA A 128 -3.20 0.83 13.73
C ALA A 128 -4.21 1.95 13.94
N ARG A 129 -4.32 2.82 12.93
CA ARG A 129 -5.31 3.91 12.88
C ARG A 129 -6.36 3.52 11.83
N PRO A 130 -7.53 2.97 12.24
CA PRO A 130 -8.58 2.65 11.29
C PRO A 130 -9.14 3.93 10.67
N SER A 131 -9.42 3.88 9.38
CA SER A 131 -10.03 4.98 8.63
C SER A 131 -11.06 4.41 7.66
N SER A 132 -12.29 4.92 7.70
CA SER A 132 -13.31 4.59 6.69
C SER A 132 -13.13 5.50 5.48
N ALA A 133 -12.45 5.04 4.43
CA ALA A 133 -12.35 5.76 3.16
C ALA A 133 -13.59 5.52 2.30
N THR A 134 -14.79 5.89 2.79
CA THR A 134 -16.04 5.76 2.03
C THR A 134 -16.47 7.08 1.35
N ASP A 135 -15.85 8.22 1.67
CA ASP A 135 -16.31 9.51 1.17
C ASP A 135 -15.50 10.00 -0.04
N ALA A 136 -15.81 9.43 -1.21
CA ALA A 136 -15.47 10.05 -2.49
C ALA A 136 -16.67 10.04 -3.47
N VAL A 137 -17.89 10.23 -2.94
CA VAL A 137 -19.05 10.70 -3.70
C VAL A 137 -19.92 11.59 -2.79
N GLY A 138 -19.76 12.91 -2.92
CA GLY A 138 -20.83 13.90 -2.64
C GLY A 138 -20.80 14.66 -1.31
N GLY A 139 -20.73 15.99 -1.41
CA GLY A 139 -21.38 16.92 -0.46
C GLY A 139 -20.56 17.32 0.77
N ALA A 140 -20.05 18.55 0.76
CA ALA A 140 -19.42 19.19 1.90
C ALA A 140 -20.43 19.57 2.98
N GLU A 141 -20.28 19.06 4.21
CA GLU A 141 -20.86 19.68 5.41
C GLU A 141 -19.83 19.64 6.56
N SER A 142 -19.55 20.80 7.13
CA SER A 142 -18.62 21.01 8.25
C SER A 142 -19.22 20.59 9.59
N GLY A 143 -18.46 19.87 10.43
CA GLY A 143 -18.84 19.57 11.82
C GLY A 143 -17.63 19.36 12.71
N SER A 144 -17.51 20.20 13.73
CA SER A 144 -16.38 20.36 14.66
C SER A 144 -16.30 19.34 15.80
N GLY A 145 -15.08 19.09 16.29
CA GLY A 145 -14.79 18.93 17.72
C GLY A 145 -14.16 17.59 18.16
N GLY A 146 -13.01 17.67 18.83
CA GLY A 146 -12.42 16.54 19.57
C GLY A 146 -10.92 16.70 19.86
N GLU A 147 -10.59 17.23 21.03
CA GLU A 147 -9.23 17.46 21.56
C GLU A 147 -8.52 16.19 22.07
N SER A 148 -7.21 16.37 22.35
CA SER A 148 -6.27 15.61 23.19
C SER A 148 -5.52 14.45 22.51
N GLY A 149 -4.20 14.26 22.71
CA GLY A 149 -3.25 14.92 23.59
C GLY A 149 -1.81 14.61 23.17
N SER A 150 -0.92 15.53 23.50
CA SER A 150 0.51 15.51 23.20
C SER A 150 1.25 14.44 24.01
N GLY A 151 2.07 13.64 23.31
CA GLY A 151 2.98 12.68 23.92
C GLY A 151 4.28 12.61 23.12
N THR A 152 5.26 13.37 23.55
CA THR A 152 6.62 13.44 22.99
C THR A 152 7.37 12.15 23.30
N GLY A 153 8.02 11.55 22.29
CA GLY A 153 8.85 10.35 22.48
C GLY A 153 9.98 10.30 21.43
N ALA A 154 11.20 10.50 21.91
CA ALA A 154 12.45 10.64 21.16
C ALA A 154 12.76 9.46 20.22
N GLY A 155 13.34 9.80 19.05
CA GLY A 155 13.74 8.85 18.03
C GLY A 155 14.95 7.98 18.37
N GLN A 156 15.18 7.01 17.47
CA GLN A 156 16.42 6.26 17.32
C GLN A 156 16.50 5.79 15.87
N SER A 157 17.36 6.45 15.09
CA SER A 157 17.69 6.12 13.72
C SER A 157 18.49 4.81 13.67
N GLY A 158 17.85 3.77 13.16
CA GLY A 158 18.49 2.52 12.73
C GLY A 158 17.74 2.03 11.50
N ASP A 159 18.47 1.50 10.52
CA ASP A 159 17.95 0.96 9.25
C ASP A 159 16.96 -0.19 9.52
N ALA A 160 15.68 0.16 9.69
CA ALA A 160 14.64 -0.74 10.16
C ALA A 160 13.94 -1.39 8.96
N ALA A 161 14.55 -2.45 8.43
CA ALA A 161 13.86 -3.35 7.51
C ALA A 161 12.75 -4.12 8.25
N SER A 162 11.50 -3.71 8.06
CA SER A 162 10.35 -4.42 8.64
C SER A 162 9.89 -5.52 7.68
N VAL A 163 9.85 -6.77 8.15
CA VAL A 163 9.31 -7.92 7.40
C VAL A 163 7.90 -8.21 7.88
N LEU A 164 6.93 -8.11 6.99
CA LEU A 164 5.54 -8.47 7.28
C LEU A 164 5.19 -9.78 6.57
N CYS A 165 4.78 -10.78 7.35
CA CYS A 165 4.29 -12.06 6.86
C CYS A 165 2.75 -12.07 6.92
N PHE A 166 2.10 -12.24 5.78
CA PHE A 166 0.65 -12.44 5.73
C PHE A 166 0.34 -13.93 5.80
N GLU A 167 0.03 -14.45 6.98
CA GLU A 167 -0.42 -15.84 7.16
C GLU A 167 -1.96 -15.92 7.10
N GLY A 168 -2.48 -16.99 6.51
CA GLY A 168 -3.92 -17.24 6.33
C GLY A 168 -4.40 -18.46 7.10
#